data_AF-A0ABD2K7R2-F1
#
_entry.id   AF-A0ABD2K7R2-F1
#
_cell.length_a   1.000
_cell.length_b   1.000
_cell.length_c   1.000
_cell.angle_alpha   90.00
_cell.angle_beta   90.00
_cell.angle_gamma   90.00
#
_symmetry.space_group_name_H-M   'P 1'
#
loop_
_entity.id
_entity.type
_entity.pdbx_description
1 polymer ?
#
loop_
_entity_poly.entity_id
_entity_poly.type
_entity_poly.pdbx_seq_one_letter_code
_entity_poly.pdbx_strand_id
1 'polypeptide(L)'
;MSQQYLDALFTRGSHNWGVSVILVTQHLFNKELRVARTNSHYLVLMRNPAGALQIRTIANHLFPSRTAHFIEAYRDACTKNFGYLLVDMHPETPEEIRLRTNIYEQKQIVYIAKMRRSQMLARNESFLETLCNAKKVNDLIRDATDEQLLCLVEICLNILKGRVPLRTQAFE
;
A
#
# COMPACT_ATOMS: atom_id res chain seq x y z
N MET A 1 -13.80 -31.25 -8.70
CA MET A 1 -13.79 -30.26 -9.80
C MET A 1 -12.49 -30.46 -10.56
N SER A 2 -12.51 -30.64 -11.88
CA SER A 2 -11.26 -30.77 -12.63
C SER A 2 -10.55 -29.41 -12.73
N GLN A 3 -9.21 -29.41 -12.75
CA GLN A 3 -8.42 -28.19 -12.92
C GLN A 3 -8.84 -27.42 -14.19
N GLN A 4 -9.09 -28.14 -15.30
CA GLN A 4 -9.54 -27.55 -16.56
C GLN A 4 -10.85 -26.77 -16.44
N TYR A 5 -11.78 -27.24 -15.60
CA TYR A 5 -13.05 -26.53 -15.39
C TYR A 5 -12.85 -25.24 -14.58
N LEU A 6 -12.01 -25.28 -13.55
CA LEU A 6 -11.66 -24.09 -12.77
C LEU A 6 -10.96 -23.03 -13.66
N ASP A 7 -10.01 -23.47 -14.48
CA ASP A 7 -9.29 -22.59 -15.40
C ASP A 7 -10.24 -21.96 -16.43
N ALA A 8 -11.20 -22.72 -16.95
CA ALA A 8 -12.23 -22.21 -17.85
C ALA A 8 -13.10 -21.14 -17.19
N LEU A 9 -13.53 -21.35 -15.94
CA LEU A 9 -14.32 -20.38 -15.17
C LEU A 9 -13.58 -19.05 -14.99
N PHE A 10 -12.30 -19.10 -14.63
CA PHE A 10 -11.49 -17.91 -14.32
C PHE A 10 -10.92 -17.20 -15.54
N THR A 11 -10.99 -17.78 -16.75
CA THR A 11 -10.47 -17.16 -17.98
C THR A 11 -11.56 -16.64 -18.90
N ARG A 12 -12.59 -17.46 -19.19
CA ARG A 12 -13.63 -17.13 -20.17
C ARG A 12 -15.04 -17.23 -19.57
N GLY A 13 -15.25 -18.18 -18.67
CA GLY A 13 -16.58 -18.51 -18.14
C GLY A 13 -17.24 -17.34 -17.42
N SER A 14 -16.52 -16.65 -16.53
CA SER A 14 -17.05 -15.50 -15.78
C SER A 14 -17.64 -14.42 -16.69
N HIS A 15 -16.85 -13.97 -17.67
CA HIS A 15 -17.26 -12.93 -18.61
C HIS A 15 -18.34 -13.43 -19.59
N ASN A 16 -18.13 -14.60 -20.20
CA ASN A 16 -19.01 -15.07 -21.28
C ASN A 16 -20.36 -15.57 -20.79
N TRP A 17 -20.44 -16.00 -19.53
CA TRP A 17 -21.69 -16.48 -18.93
C TRP A 17 -22.33 -15.44 -18.00
N GLY A 18 -21.69 -14.27 -17.82
CA GLY A 18 -22.18 -13.22 -16.93
C GLY A 18 -22.24 -13.66 -15.47
N VAL A 19 -21.28 -14.47 -15.02
CA VAL A 19 -21.27 -15.05 -13.66
C VAL A 19 -20.09 -14.53 -12.83
N SER A 20 -20.37 -14.25 -11.56
CA SER A 20 -19.35 -13.97 -10.55
C SER A 20 -18.83 -15.28 -9.95
N VAL A 21 -17.51 -15.42 -9.85
CA VAL A 21 -16.87 -16.62 -9.29
C VAL A 21 -16.21 -16.25 -7.96
N ILE A 22 -16.59 -16.95 -6.89
CA ILE A 22 -15.95 -16.83 -5.57
C ILE A 22 -15.23 -18.14 -5.27
N LEU A 23 -13.92 -18.06 -5.04
CA LEU A 23 -13.08 -19.18 -4.65
C LEU A 23 -12.50 -18.96 -3.26
N VAL A 24 -12.79 -19.88 -2.34
CA VAL A 24 -12.23 -19.88 -0.99
C VAL A 24 -11.18 -20.98 -0.89
N THR A 25 -9.96 -20.63 -0.47
CA THR A 25 -8.85 -21.58 -0.35
C THR A 25 -7.99 -21.27 0.87
N GLN A 26 -7.41 -22.31 1.47
CA GLN A 26 -6.43 -22.20 2.56
C GLN A 26 -5.00 -21.95 2.04
N HIS A 27 -4.73 -22.28 0.77
CA HIS A 27 -3.38 -22.23 0.21
C HIS A 27 -3.40 -21.60 -1.19
N LEU A 28 -3.10 -20.30 -1.25
CA LEU A 28 -3.16 -19.50 -2.48
C LEU A 28 -2.14 -19.95 -3.53
N PHE A 29 -1.06 -20.61 -3.11
CA PHE A 29 0.03 -21.06 -3.99
C PHE A 29 -0.05 -22.54 -4.39
N ASN A 30 -1.24 -23.16 -4.28
CA ASN A 30 -1.45 -24.47 -4.88
C ASN A 30 -1.27 -24.35 -6.42
N LYS A 31 -0.60 -25.34 -7.04
CA LYS A 31 -0.30 -25.36 -8.48
C LYS A 31 -1.56 -25.24 -9.33
N GLU A 32 -2.63 -25.90 -8.90
CA GLU A 32 -3.94 -25.90 -9.57
C GLU A 32 -4.61 -24.52 -9.56
N LEU A 33 -4.25 -23.64 -8.62
CA LEU A 33 -4.86 -22.33 -8.46
C LEU A 33 -4.11 -21.21 -9.17
N ARG A 34 -3.09 -21.54 -9.97
CA ARG A 34 -2.27 -20.53 -10.65
C ARG A 34 -3.11 -19.66 -11.59
N VAL A 35 -3.95 -20.26 -12.42
CA VAL A 35 -4.79 -19.54 -13.38
C VAL A 35 -5.84 -18.70 -12.65
N ALA A 36 -6.53 -19.28 -11.67
CA ALA A 36 -7.49 -18.55 -10.85
C ALA A 36 -6.86 -17.34 -10.16
N ARG A 37 -5.68 -17.51 -9.54
CA ARG A 37 -4.96 -16.41 -8.87
C ARG A 37 -4.55 -15.29 -9.84
N THR A 38 -4.07 -15.64 -11.04
CA THR A 38 -3.63 -14.63 -12.03
C THR A 38 -4.79 -13.87 -12.68
N ASN A 39 -5.95 -14.51 -12.84
CA ASN A 39 -7.11 -13.90 -13.52
C ASN A 39 -8.19 -13.38 -12.56
N SER A 40 -7.96 -13.44 -11.25
CA SER A 40 -8.91 -12.87 -10.27
C SER A 40 -8.87 -11.34 -10.33
N HIS A 41 -10.03 -10.68 -10.31
CA HIS A 41 -10.07 -9.22 -10.13
C HIS A 41 -9.81 -8.81 -8.69
N TYR A 42 -10.11 -9.68 -7.72
CA TYR A 42 -9.99 -9.38 -6.30
C TYR A 42 -9.39 -10.54 -5.54
N LEU A 43 -8.51 -10.25 -4.58
CA LEU A 43 -8.07 -11.21 -3.58
C LEU A 43 -8.45 -10.69 -2.19
N VAL A 44 -9.03 -11.55 -1.36
CA VAL A 44 -9.27 -11.25 0.05
C VAL A 44 -8.30 -12.08 0.88
N LEU A 45 -7.31 -11.42 1.47
CA LEU A 45 -6.25 -12.05 2.24
C LEU A 45 -6.56 -11.92 3.73
N MET A 46 -6.85 -13.05 4.38
CA MET A 46 -7.10 -13.11 5.82
C MET A 46 -5.84 -13.50 6.58
N ARG A 47 -5.85 -13.27 7.91
CA ARG A 47 -4.74 -13.62 8.79
C ARG A 47 -4.40 -15.11 8.72
N ASN A 48 -3.22 -15.43 8.22
CA ASN A 48 -2.63 -16.77 8.26
C ASN A 48 -1.21 -16.72 8.87
N PRO A 49 -1.02 -17.14 10.14
CA PRO A 49 0.30 -17.14 10.79
C PRO A 49 1.36 -17.97 10.06
N ALA A 50 0.98 -19.12 9.50
CA ALA A 50 1.89 -19.98 8.72
C ALA A 50 2.09 -19.48 7.28
N GLY A 51 1.25 -18.57 6.82
CA GLY A 51 1.22 -18.05 5.45
C GLY A 51 2.13 -16.85 5.18
N ALA A 52 3.02 -16.46 6.09
CA ALA A 52 3.83 -15.26 5.95
C ALA A 52 4.65 -15.22 4.63
N LEU A 53 5.17 -16.37 4.19
CA LEU A 53 5.87 -16.47 2.91
C LEU A 53 4.92 -16.25 1.73
N GLN A 54 3.70 -16.81 1.77
CA GLN A 54 2.68 -16.60 0.74
C GLN A 54 2.33 -15.12 0.58
N ILE A 55 2.16 -14.41 1.71
CA ILE A 55 1.91 -12.97 1.72
C ILE A 55 3.08 -12.19 1.11
N ARG A 56 4.32 -12.56 1.44
CA ARG A 56 5.50 -11.91 0.84
C ARG A 56 5.60 -12.17 -0.66
N THR A 57 5.33 -13.40 -1.11
CA THR A 57 5.37 -13.76 -2.53
C THR A 57 4.31 -13.01 -3.32
N ILE A 58 3.07 -12.91 -2.82
CA ILE A 58 2.02 -12.14 -3.52
C ILE A 58 2.34 -10.65 -3.53
N ALA A 59 2.89 -10.12 -2.43
CA ALA A 59 3.35 -8.73 -2.36
C ALA A 59 4.43 -8.43 -3.40
N ASN A 60 5.40 -9.33 -3.59
CA ASN A 60 6.43 -9.18 -4.61
C ASN A 60 5.89 -9.26 -6.04
N HIS A 61 4.87 -10.10 -6.29
CA HIS A 61 4.26 -10.21 -7.62
C HIS A 61 3.41 -8.99 -7.98
N LEU A 62 2.65 -8.46 -7.00
CA LEU A 62 1.69 -7.38 -7.26
C LEU A 62 2.30 -5.98 -7.05
N PHE A 63 3.28 -5.85 -6.15
CA PHE A 63 3.90 -4.58 -5.75
C PHE A 63 5.45 -4.71 -5.71
N PRO A 64 6.12 -5.08 -6.81
CA PRO A 64 7.56 -5.42 -6.80
C PRO A 64 8.47 -4.32 -6.24
N SER A 65 8.13 -3.04 -6.45
CA SER A 65 8.88 -1.90 -5.90
C SER A 65 8.31 -1.34 -4.59
N ARG A 66 7.23 -1.94 -4.08
CA ARG A 66 6.43 -1.47 -2.93
C ARG A 66 6.01 -2.62 -2.01
N THR A 67 6.76 -3.72 -1.97
CA THR A 67 6.46 -4.90 -1.12
C THR A 67 6.27 -4.54 0.35
N ALA A 68 7.08 -3.60 0.87
CA ALA A 68 6.95 -3.14 2.26
C ALA A 68 5.58 -2.49 2.54
N HIS A 69 5.10 -1.64 1.62
CA HIS A 69 3.78 -1.02 1.73
C HIS A 69 2.66 -2.07 1.80
N PHE A 70 2.72 -3.08 0.93
CA PHE A 70 1.74 -4.17 0.94
C PHE A 70 1.76 -4.95 2.26
N ILE A 71 2.95 -5.30 2.76
CA ILE A 71 3.09 -6.06 4.01
C ILE A 71 2.61 -5.23 5.21
N GLU A 72 2.88 -3.93 5.24
CA GLU A 72 2.36 -3.00 6.26
C GLU A 72 0.82 -2.96 6.22
N ALA A 73 0.23 -2.78 5.04
CA ALA A 73 -1.22 -2.79 4.85
C ALA A 73 -1.87 -4.11 5.32
N TYR A 74 -1.29 -5.25 4.94
CA TYR A 74 -1.79 -6.56 5.37
C TYR A 74 -1.74 -6.73 6.89
N ARG A 75 -0.63 -6.34 7.53
CA ARG A 75 -0.48 -6.44 8.98
C ARG A 75 -1.50 -5.58 9.71
N ASP A 76 -1.67 -4.33 9.27
CA ASP A 76 -2.63 -3.41 9.84
C ASP A 76 -4.06 -3.97 9.71
N ALA A 77 -4.45 -4.35 8.49
CA ALA A 77 -5.77 -4.91 8.19
C ALA A 77 -6.09 -6.20 8.97
N CYS A 78 -5.07 -7.00 9.28
CA CYS A 78 -5.19 -8.26 10.03
C CYS A 78 -4.92 -8.12 11.54
N THR A 79 -4.85 -6.89 12.07
CA THR A 79 -4.63 -6.65 13.51
C THR A 79 -5.81 -7.16 14.33
N LYS A 80 -7.03 -6.88 13.87
CA LYS A 80 -8.27 -7.35 14.51
C LYS A 80 -8.55 -8.82 14.14
N ASN A 81 -9.26 -9.52 15.02
CA ASN A 81 -9.80 -10.85 14.70
C ASN A 81 -10.69 -10.77 13.47
N PHE A 82 -10.57 -11.75 12.57
CA PHE A 82 -11.28 -11.81 11.28
C PHE A 82 -10.97 -10.64 10.31
N GLY A 83 -9.92 -9.87 10.58
CA GLY A 83 -9.43 -8.84 9.67
C GLY A 83 -8.92 -9.42 8.35
N TYR A 84 -9.06 -8.62 7.28
CA TYR A 84 -8.69 -9.00 5.93
C TYR A 84 -8.17 -7.81 5.14
N LEU A 85 -7.25 -8.07 4.21
CA LEU A 85 -6.86 -7.13 3.18
C LEU A 85 -7.53 -7.50 1.86
N LEU A 86 -8.37 -6.61 1.32
CA LEU A 86 -8.81 -6.65 -0.06
C LEU A 86 -7.68 -6.10 -0.95
N VAL A 87 -7.29 -6.89 -1.94
CA VAL A 87 -6.39 -6.50 -3.01
C VAL A 87 -7.20 -6.43 -4.30
N ASP A 88 -7.36 -5.23 -4.84
CA ASP A 88 -8.02 -4.96 -6.10
C ASP A 88 -7.01 -5.00 -7.25
N MET A 89 -7.27 -5.89 -8.19
CA MET A 89 -6.48 -6.14 -9.39
C MET A 89 -7.29 -5.83 -10.66
N HIS A 90 -8.46 -5.19 -10.53
CA HIS A 90 -9.25 -4.76 -11.68
C HIS A 90 -8.47 -3.72 -12.50
N PRO A 91 -8.43 -3.84 -13.84
CA PRO A 91 -7.61 -2.98 -14.70
C PRO A 91 -7.97 -1.50 -14.59
N GLU A 92 -9.24 -1.18 -14.34
CA GLU A 92 -9.72 0.21 -14.22
C GLU A 92 -9.46 0.83 -12.85
N THR A 93 -9.03 0.05 -11.85
CA THR A 93 -8.80 0.57 -10.50
C THR A 93 -7.44 1.30 -10.44
N PRO A 94 -7.42 2.59 -10.06
CA PRO A 94 -6.19 3.35 -9.80
C PRO A 94 -5.30 2.66 -8.77
N GLU A 95 -3.99 2.69 -9.00
CA GLU A 95 -3.04 1.90 -8.20
C GLU A 95 -3.03 2.29 -6.72
N GLU A 96 -3.30 3.55 -6.43
CA GLU A 96 -3.30 4.17 -5.11
C GLU A 96 -4.41 3.61 -4.20
N ILE A 97 -5.49 3.09 -4.78
CA ILE A 97 -6.67 2.62 -4.03
C ILE A 97 -6.84 1.11 -4.06
N ARG A 98 -5.82 0.36 -4.51
CA ARG A 98 -5.91 -1.10 -4.68
C ARG A 98 -5.91 -1.90 -3.39
N LEU A 99 -5.40 -1.34 -2.30
CA LEU A 99 -5.30 -2.02 -1.00
C LEU A 99 -6.35 -1.45 -0.05
N ARG A 100 -7.30 -2.28 0.39
CA ARG A 100 -8.48 -1.83 1.15
C ARG A 100 -8.83 -2.80 2.27
N THR A 101 -9.50 -2.32 3.31
CA THR A 101 -10.17 -3.16 4.31
C THR A 101 -11.49 -2.52 4.74
N ASN A 102 -12.29 -3.25 5.52
CA ASN A 102 -13.58 -2.81 6.04
C ASN A 102 -14.57 -2.40 4.92
N ILE A 103 -14.59 -3.13 3.82
CA ILE A 103 -15.44 -2.81 2.64
C ILE A 103 -16.95 -2.96 2.90
N TYR A 104 -17.33 -3.62 4.00
CA TYR A 104 -18.73 -3.78 4.43
C TYR A 104 -19.12 -2.83 5.57
N GLU A 105 -18.16 -2.09 6.12
CA GLU A 105 -18.44 -1.14 7.18
C GLU A 105 -18.84 0.22 6.59
N GLN A 106 -19.43 1.09 7.41
CA GLN A 106 -19.75 2.46 7.01
C GLN A 106 -18.52 3.26 6.58
N LYS A 107 -17.33 2.88 7.05
CA LYS A 107 -16.05 3.52 6.74
C LYS A 107 -15.06 2.48 6.24
N GLN A 108 -14.75 2.55 4.95
CA GLN A 108 -13.68 1.78 4.34
C GLN A 108 -12.32 2.41 4.66
N ILE A 109 -11.30 1.59 4.87
CA ILE A 109 -9.91 2.05 5.00
C ILE A 109 -9.17 1.73 3.70
N VAL A 110 -8.47 2.72 3.14
CA VAL A 110 -7.62 2.59 1.96
C VAL A 110 -6.16 2.77 2.37
N TYR A 111 -5.30 1.84 1.96
CA TYR A 111 -3.88 1.90 2.23
C TYR A 111 -3.14 2.56 1.07
N ILE A 112 -2.72 3.80 1.29
CA ILE A 112 -1.97 4.59 0.32
C ILE A 112 -0.48 4.44 0.60
N ALA A 113 0.28 4.19 -0.46
CA ALA A 113 1.73 4.11 -0.36
C ALA A 113 2.28 5.46 0.11
N LYS A 114 3.05 5.45 1.20
CA LYS A 114 3.84 6.62 1.60
C LYS A 114 4.67 7.05 0.39
N MET A 115 4.61 8.33 0.03
CA MET A 115 5.55 8.88 -0.95
C MET A 115 6.96 8.50 -0.53
N ARG A 116 7.80 8.09 -1.50
CA ARG A 116 9.22 7.85 -1.22
C ARG A 116 9.75 9.11 -0.54
N ARG A 117 10.12 8.99 0.74
CA ARG A 117 10.62 10.10 1.57
C ARG A 117 11.69 10.92 0.87
N SER A 118 12.55 10.25 0.09
CA SER A 118 13.60 10.88 -0.72
C SER A 118 13.05 11.74 -1.87
N GLN A 119 11.92 11.39 -2.47
CA GLN A 119 11.30 12.16 -3.55
C GLN A 119 10.57 13.40 -3.02
N MET A 120 9.90 13.32 -1.86
CA MET A 120 9.24 14.50 -1.27
C MET A 120 10.27 15.55 -0.85
N LEU A 121 11.38 15.13 -0.23
CA LEU A 121 12.48 16.05 0.12
C LEU A 121 13.13 16.64 -1.12
N ALA A 122 13.45 15.82 -2.13
CA ALA A 122 14.07 16.29 -3.37
C ALA A 122 13.15 17.22 -4.19
N ARG A 123 11.84 16.95 -4.25
CA ARG A 123 10.88 17.80 -4.98
C ARG A 123 10.66 19.17 -4.32
N ASN A 124 10.88 19.24 -3.01
CA ASN A 124 10.71 20.46 -2.23
C ASN A 124 12.04 21.10 -1.82
N GLU A 125 13.15 20.71 -2.45
CA GLU A 125 14.49 21.25 -2.14
C GLU A 125 14.53 22.77 -2.28
N SER A 126 13.98 23.32 -3.36
CA SER A 126 13.88 24.77 -3.59
C SER A 126 13.06 25.51 -2.53
N PHE A 127 11.98 24.88 -2.04
CA PHE A 127 11.19 25.42 -0.94
C PHE A 127 11.98 25.42 0.36
N LEU A 128 12.69 24.34 0.68
CA LEU A 128 13.53 24.25 1.88
C LEU A 128 14.69 25.25 1.84
N GLU A 129 15.33 25.44 0.68
CA GLU A 129 16.35 26.47 0.48
C GLU A 129 15.79 27.88 0.71
N THR A 130 14.58 28.14 0.18
CA THR A 130 13.90 29.42 0.39
C THR A 130 13.60 29.62 1.88
N LEU A 131 13.10 28.59 2.56
CA LEU A 131 12.77 28.63 3.98
C LEU A 131 14.00 28.94 4.85
N CYS A 132 15.15 28.33 4.55
CA CYS A 132 16.42 28.55 5.26
C CYS A 132 16.93 30.00 5.14
N ASN A 133 16.67 30.65 4.00
CA ASN A 133 17.18 31.99 3.70
C ASN A 133 16.14 33.11 3.94
N ALA A 134 14.92 32.75 4.34
CA ALA A 134 13.83 33.70 4.44
C ALA A 134 13.91 34.58 5.69
N LYS A 135 13.69 35.89 5.50
CA LYS A 135 13.52 36.85 6.60
C LYS A 135 12.13 36.74 7.28
N LYS A 136 11.14 36.17 6.58
CA LYS A 136 9.75 36.03 7.04
C LYS A 136 9.25 34.60 6.87
N VAL A 137 9.79 33.68 7.67
CA VAL A 137 9.47 32.24 7.60
C VAL A 137 7.97 31.97 7.84
N ASN A 138 7.31 32.73 8.72
CA ASN A 138 5.90 32.51 9.05
C ASN A 138 4.97 32.71 7.85
N ASP A 139 5.27 33.68 6.98
CA ASP A 139 4.47 33.94 5.78
C ASP A 139 4.62 32.78 4.78
N LEU A 140 5.85 32.30 4.60
CA LEU A 140 6.15 31.14 3.74
C LEU A 140 5.48 29.85 4.23
N ILE A 141 5.41 29.63 5.54
CA ILE A 141 4.71 28.46 6.10
C ILE A 141 3.20 28.61 5.92
N ARG A 142 2.66 29.82 6.07
CA ARG A 142 1.24 30.09 5.88
C ARG A 142 0.78 29.84 4.44
N ASP A 143 1.63 30.20 3.48
CA ASP A 143 1.34 30.06 2.05
C ASP A 143 1.83 28.73 1.45
N ALA A 144 2.41 27.85 2.28
CA ALA A 144 2.93 26.56 1.85
C ALA A 144 1.81 25.60 1.43
N THR A 145 2.10 24.75 0.43
CA THR A 145 1.19 23.67 0.04
C THR A 145 1.16 22.54 1.07
N ASP A 146 0.13 21.71 1.05
CA ASP A 146 0.05 20.52 1.90
C ASP A 146 1.28 19.61 1.75
N GLU A 147 1.82 19.46 0.52
CA GLU A 147 3.04 18.67 0.27
C GLU A 147 4.28 19.29 0.97
N GLN A 148 4.41 20.63 0.92
CA GLN A 148 5.49 21.35 1.58
C GLN A 148 5.40 21.27 3.12
N LEU A 149 4.19 21.40 3.67
CA LEU A 149 3.96 21.25 5.11
C LEU A 149 4.23 19.82 5.58
N LEU A 150 3.78 18.81 4.83
CA LEU A 150 4.09 17.40 5.10
C LEU A 150 5.60 17.13 5.03
N CYS A 151 6.31 17.80 4.11
CA CYS A 151 7.76 17.73 4.03
C CYS A 151 8.43 18.20 5.33
N LEU A 152 8.02 19.36 5.86
CA LEU A 152 8.53 19.90 7.13
C LEU A 152 8.20 18.98 8.32
N VAL A 153 6.96 18.50 8.41
CA VAL A 153 6.54 17.56 9.47
C VAL A 153 7.39 16.29 9.43
N GLU A 154 7.68 15.75 8.25
CA GLU A 154 8.49 14.55 8.11
C GLU A 154 9.96 14.79 8.52
N ILE A 155 10.53 15.97 8.21
CA ILE A 155 11.86 16.36 8.70
C ILE A 155 11.87 16.37 10.23
N CYS A 156 10.91 17.06 10.85
CA CYS A 156 10.78 17.13 12.31
C CYS A 156 10.60 15.73 12.95
N LEU A 157 9.75 14.88 12.35
CA LEU A 157 9.54 13.51 12.83
C LEU A 157 10.80 12.65 12.72
N ASN A 158 11.62 12.84 11.70
CA ASN A 158 12.88 12.10 11.57
C ASN A 158 13.94 12.56 12.58
N ILE A 159 13.96 13.85 12.92
CA ILE A 159 14.76 14.38 14.03
C ILE A 159 14.30 13.78 15.36
N LEU A 160 13.00 13.86 15.68
CA LEU A 160 12.43 13.34 16.92
C LEU A 160 12.65 11.83 17.10
N LYS A 161 12.65 11.07 16.00
CA LYS A 161 12.89 9.63 16.01
C LYS A 161 14.38 9.26 16.01
N GLY A 162 15.28 10.24 16.15
CA GLY A 162 16.73 10.03 16.19
C GLY A 162 17.32 9.46 14.90
N ARG A 163 16.64 9.65 13.76
CA ARG A 163 17.08 9.13 12.45
C ARG A 163 18.07 10.04 11.75
N VAL A 164 18.13 11.31 12.18
CA VAL A 164 19.10 12.30 11.70
C VAL A 164 19.85 12.83 12.92
N PRO A 165 21.18 12.73 12.97
CA PRO A 165 21.96 13.30 14.06
C PRO A 165 21.90 14.84 13.98
N LEU A 166 21.41 15.48 15.05
CA LEU A 166 21.51 16.93 15.20
C LEU A 166 22.95 17.28 15.57
N ARG A 167 23.62 18.05 14.72
CA ARG A 167 24.89 18.68 15.09
C ARG A 167 24.57 19.96 15.85
N THR A 168 24.66 19.93 17.17
CA THR A 168 24.78 21.13 17.97
C THR A 168 26.17 21.73 17.72
N GLN A 169 26.25 22.85 16.99
CA GLN A 169 27.41 23.70 17.15
C GLN A 169 27.37 24.21 18.59
N ALA A 170 28.33 23.79 19.41
CA ALA A 170 28.60 24.46 20.67
C ALA A 170 28.97 25.90 20.30
N PHE A 171 28.14 26.86 20.69
CA PHE A 171 28.53 28.26 20.68
C PHE A 171 29.56 28.41 21.82
N GLU A 172 30.84 28.49 21.46
CA GLU A 172 31.90 29.05 22.31
C GLU A 172 31.88 30.57 22.23
#